data_AF-A0A818ZPE6-F1
#
_entry.id   AF-A0A818ZPE6-F1
#
_cell.length_a   1.000
_cell.length_b   1.000
_cell.length_c   1.000
_cell.angle_alpha   90.00
_cell.angle_beta   90.00
_cell.angle_gamma   90.00
#
_symmetry.space_group_name_H-M   'P 1'
#
loop_
_entity.id
_entity.type
_entity.pdbx_description
1 polymer ?
#
loop_
_entity_poly.entity_id
_entity_poly.type
_entity_poly.pdbx_seq_one_letter_code
_entity_poly.pdbx_strand_id
1 'polypeptide(L)'
;MPEPINYTYTIELVHSRENAFNYTVQGTGQFQPGWKNGWKSFYYVEDLVQNGFLCPNEVKVKFNIKLRPTTIFEYRKVLEWYLNQMEDKRKHNEHVIARLEQDKKYLERTTSEQRSKIEKIEKRENELQK
;
A
#
# COMPACT_ATOMS: atom_id res chain seq x y z
N MET A 1 0.40 -10.19 -17.32
CA MET A 1 1.06 -10.60 -16.06
C MET A 1 2.42 -11.17 -16.43
N PRO A 2 3.53 -10.79 -15.78
CA PRO A 2 4.81 -11.46 -16.04
C PRO A 2 4.66 -12.97 -15.82
N GLU A 3 5.41 -13.77 -16.56
CA GLU A 3 5.48 -15.23 -16.38
C GLU A 3 5.75 -15.57 -14.90
N PRO A 4 5.35 -16.77 -14.41
CA PRO A 4 5.59 -17.16 -13.03
C PRO A 4 7.08 -17.10 -12.68
N ILE A 5 7.47 -16.14 -11.84
CA ILE A 5 8.86 -15.95 -11.41
C ILE A 5 9.13 -16.80 -10.17
N ASN A 6 10.30 -17.44 -10.13
CA ASN A 6 10.78 -18.08 -8.92
C ASN A 6 11.35 -17.03 -7.96
N TYR A 7 10.92 -17.10 -6.71
CA TYR A 7 11.45 -16.27 -5.64
C TYR A 7 12.25 -17.13 -4.68
N THR A 8 13.41 -16.63 -4.26
CA THR A 8 13.99 -17.05 -2.98
C THR A 8 13.22 -16.33 -1.89
N TYR A 9 12.79 -17.09 -0.90
CA TYR A 9 12.05 -16.55 0.23
C TYR A 9 12.70 -16.95 1.54
N THR A 10 12.61 -16.04 2.50
CA THR A 10 13.03 -16.24 3.87
C THR A 10 11.84 -15.96 4.77
N ILE A 11 11.46 -16.94 5.59
CA ILE A 11 10.49 -16.74 6.68
C ILE A 11 11.25 -16.77 7.98
N GLU A 12 11.12 -15.70 8.74
CA GLU A 12 11.79 -15.49 10.01
C GLU A 12 10.71 -15.35 11.09
N LEU A 13 10.71 -16.26 12.05
CA LEU A 13 9.96 -16.13 13.29
C LEU A 13 10.78 -15.28 14.26
N VAL A 14 10.22 -14.14 14.63
CA VAL A 14 10.90 -13.09 15.36
C VAL A 14 10.80 -13.33 16.86
N HIS A 15 11.94 -13.37 17.52
CA HIS A 15 12.04 -13.45 18.97
C HIS A 15 11.51 -12.14 19.60
N SER A 16 10.77 -12.24 20.70
CA SER A 16 10.04 -11.10 21.25
C SER A 16 10.94 -9.99 21.81
N ARG A 17 12.19 -10.30 22.15
CA ARG A 17 13.13 -9.37 22.80
C ARG A 17 14.47 -9.20 22.08
N GLU A 18 14.90 -10.20 21.33
CA GLU A 18 16.30 -10.33 20.91
C GLU A 18 16.40 -10.92 19.50
N ASN A 19 16.61 -10.06 18.51
CA ASN A 19 16.62 -10.44 17.10
C ASN A 19 17.68 -11.50 16.73
N ALA A 20 18.74 -11.65 17.54
CA ALA A 20 19.77 -12.66 17.33
C ALA A 20 19.25 -14.09 17.45
N PHE A 21 18.14 -14.28 18.16
CA PHE A 21 17.49 -15.58 18.38
C PHE A 21 16.35 -15.87 17.40
N ASN A 22 16.21 -15.06 16.34
CA ASN A 22 15.17 -15.29 15.35
C ASN A 22 15.36 -16.65 14.65
N TYR A 23 14.29 -17.44 14.57
CA TYR A 23 14.30 -18.70 13.84
C TYR A 23 14.03 -18.43 12.36
N THR A 24 14.91 -18.91 11.48
CA THR A 24 14.84 -18.58 10.06
C THR A 24 14.80 -19.85 9.21
N VAL A 25 13.90 -19.86 8.22
CA VAL A 25 13.86 -20.89 7.18
C VAL A 25 13.90 -20.22 5.80
N GLN A 26 14.60 -20.85 4.88
CA GLN A 26 14.76 -20.37 3.51
C GLN A 26 14.23 -21.41 2.52
N GLY A 27 13.69 -20.92 1.42
CA GLY A 27 13.21 -21.77 0.33
C GLY A 27 13.21 -21.04 -1.00
N THR A 28 12.86 -21.78 -2.04
CA THR A 28 12.59 -21.23 -3.37
C THR A 28 11.23 -21.70 -3.85
N GLY A 29 10.53 -20.85 -4.59
CA GLY A 29 9.23 -21.23 -5.14
C GLY A 29 8.57 -20.12 -5.92
N GLN A 30 7.56 -20.51 -6.69
CA GLN A 30 6.65 -19.60 -7.36
C GLN A 30 5.50 -19.27 -6.41
N PHE A 31 5.11 -17.99 -6.38
CA PHE A 31 3.99 -17.52 -5.57
C PHE A 31 2.86 -17.09 -6.50
N GLN A 32 1.71 -17.75 -6.38
CA GLN A 32 0.48 -17.36 -7.07
C GLN A 32 -0.62 -17.12 -6.03
N PRO A 33 -1.52 -16.14 -6.25
CA PRO A 33 -2.65 -15.93 -5.36
C PRO A 33 -3.45 -17.22 -5.16
N GLY A 34 -3.73 -17.57 -3.90
CA GLY A 34 -4.45 -18.80 -3.55
C GLY A 34 -3.58 -20.07 -3.47
N TRP A 35 -2.32 -20.01 -3.88
CA TRP A 35 -1.41 -21.16 -3.77
C TRP A 35 -0.96 -21.34 -2.32
N LYS A 36 -1.28 -22.50 -1.74
CA LYS A 36 -0.87 -22.90 -0.39
C LYS A 36 0.40 -23.75 -0.49
N ASN A 37 1.54 -23.09 -0.47
CA ASN A 37 2.83 -23.76 -0.40
C ASN A 37 3.56 -23.27 0.86
N GLY A 38 4.04 -24.19 1.70
CA GLY A 38 4.64 -23.83 2.99
C GLY A 38 5.02 -25.04 3.83
N TRP A 39 5.61 -24.77 4.99
CA TRP A 39 6.04 -25.80 5.92
C TRP A 39 4.88 -26.27 6.79
N LYS A 40 4.50 -27.55 6.65
CA LYS A 40 3.45 -28.18 7.48
C LYS A 40 3.80 -28.20 8.97
N SER A 41 5.09 -28.14 9.29
CA SER A 41 5.62 -28.12 10.66
C SER A 41 6.71 -27.05 10.78
N PHE A 42 6.32 -25.78 10.66
CA PHE A 42 7.27 -24.66 10.68
C PHE A 42 7.97 -24.49 12.03
N TYR A 43 7.23 -24.61 13.14
CA TYR A 43 7.77 -24.49 14.50
C TYR A 43 6.81 -25.15 15.51
N TYR A 44 7.34 -25.69 16.62
CA TYR A 44 6.53 -26.32 17.67
C TYR A 44 5.93 -25.27 18.61
N VAL A 45 4.69 -25.48 19.05
CA VAL A 45 3.97 -24.50 19.87
C VAL A 45 4.57 -24.39 21.27
N GLU A 46 5.01 -25.52 21.82
CA GLU A 46 5.67 -25.60 23.13
C GLU A 46 6.94 -24.74 23.15
N ASP A 47 7.70 -24.80 22.06
CA ASP A 47 8.94 -24.05 21.88
C ASP A 47 8.69 -22.54 21.72
N LEU A 48 7.53 -22.11 21.19
CA LEU A 48 7.21 -20.68 21.05
C LEU A 48 7.18 -19.97 22.41
N VAL A 49 6.65 -20.66 23.43
CA VAL A 49 6.52 -20.13 24.78
C VAL A 49 7.87 -20.21 25.50
N GLN A 50 8.55 -21.35 25.42
CA GLN A 50 9.80 -21.59 26.13
C GLN A 50 10.95 -20.73 25.61
N ASN A 51 11.01 -20.52 24.30
CA ASN A 51 12.13 -19.85 23.65
C ASN A 51 11.86 -18.37 23.35
N GLY A 52 10.89 -17.74 24.03
CA GLY A 52 10.70 -16.29 24.00
C GLY A 52 10.17 -15.70 22.67
N PHE A 53 9.56 -16.52 21.81
CA PHE A 53 8.93 -16.05 20.56
C PHE A 53 7.54 -15.44 20.78
N LEU A 54 6.85 -15.84 21.84
CA LEU A 54 5.56 -15.27 22.21
C LEU A 54 5.77 -13.98 23.02
N CYS A 55 5.19 -12.87 22.56
CA CYS A 55 5.19 -11.63 23.34
C CYS A 55 4.30 -11.81 24.60
N PRO A 56 4.85 -11.71 25.83
CA PRO A 56 4.10 -12.02 27.05
C PRO A 56 2.85 -11.14 27.26
N ASN A 57 2.89 -9.90 26.74
CA ASN A 57 1.84 -8.92 26.97
C ASN A 57 0.78 -8.90 25.86
N GLU A 58 1.07 -9.51 24.70
CA GLU A 58 0.21 -9.37 23.52
C GLU A 58 -0.30 -10.69 22.96
N VAL A 59 0.19 -11.85 23.45
CA VAL A 59 -0.14 -13.19 22.93
C VAL A 59 -0.04 -13.22 21.40
N LYS A 60 1.07 -12.68 20.89
CA LYS A 60 1.35 -12.56 19.46
C LYS A 60 2.74 -13.10 19.16
N VAL A 61 2.83 -13.72 17.98
CA VAL A 61 4.08 -14.04 17.30
C VAL A 61 4.26 -13.09 16.13
N LYS A 62 5.51 -12.78 15.79
CA LYS A 62 5.83 -11.91 14.66
C LYS A 62 6.59 -12.73 13.62
N PHE A 63 6.19 -12.60 12.36
CA PHE A 63 6.88 -13.19 11.24
C PHE A 63 7.38 -12.07 10.32
N ASN A 64 8.63 -12.18 9.90
CA ASN A 64 9.16 -11.42 8.79
C ASN A 64 9.24 -12.34 7.58
N ILE A 65 8.64 -11.93 6.47
CA ILE A 65 8.72 -12.65 5.20
C ILE A 65 9.48 -11.77 4.23
N LYS A 66 10.61 -12.26 3.73
CA LYS A 66 11.44 -11.58 2.74
C LYS A 66 11.34 -12.37 1.44
N LEU A 67 11.03 -11.70 0.34
CA LEU A 67 10.92 -12.27 -0.99
C LEU A 67 11.91 -11.56 -1.90
N ARG A 68 12.71 -12.33 -2.65
CA ARG A 68 13.60 -11.80 -3.66
C ARG A 68 13.56 -12.65 -4.93
N PRO A 69 13.56 -12.07 -6.12
CA PRO A 69 13.75 -12.82 -7.36
C PRO A 69 15.04 -13.65 -7.28
N THR A 70 15.02 -14.87 -7.85
CA THR A 70 16.18 -15.77 -7.77
C THR A 70 17.39 -15.27 -8.56
N THR A 71 17.16 -14.52 -9.63
CA THR A 71 18.21 -14.00 -10.51
C THR A 71 18.15 -12.49 -10.67
N ILE A 72 19.28 -11.88 -11.02
CA ILE A 72 19.35 -10.44 -11.35
C ILE A 72 18.50 -10.08 -12.57
N PHE A 73 18.34 -11.01 -13.52
CA PHE A 73 17.53 -10.83 -14.70
C PHE A 73 16.04 -10.77 -14.36
N GLU A 74 15.55 -11.69 -13.54
CA GLU A 74 14.18 -11.66 -13.02
C GLU A 74 13.94 -10.40 -12.17
N TYR A 75 14.91 -9.99 -11.36
CA TYR A 75 14.83 -8.74 -10.60
C TYR A 75 14.62 -7.53 -11.50
N ARG A 76 15.40 -7.41 -12.58
CA ARG A 76 15.24 -6.33 -13.56
C ARG A 76 13.86 -6.34 -14.19
N LYS A 77 13.35 -7.51 -14.60
CA LYS A 77 11.99 -7.63 -15.16
C LYS A 77 10.90 -7.18 -14.17
N VAL A 78 11.00 -7.60 -12.90
CA VAL A 78 10.06 -7.19 -11.85
C VAL A 78 10.14 -5.69 -11.63
N LEU A 79 11.34 -5.13 -11.56
CA LEU A 79 11.54 -3.70 -11.35
C LEU A 79 11.00 -2.88 -12.53
N GLU A 80 11.29 -3.28 -13.76
CA GLU A 80 10.78 -2.62 -14.97
C GLU A 80 9.25 -2.65 -15.01
N TRP A 81 8.64 -3.81 -14.75
CA TRP A 81 7.19 -3.93 -14.64
C TRP A 81 6.62 -3.00 -13.56
N TYR A 82 7.22 -2.98 -12.36
CA TYR A 82 6.78 -2.12 -11.26
C TYR A 82 6.88 -0.63 -11.62
N LEU A 83 7.98 -0.20 -12.21
CA LEU A 83 8.18 1.19 -12.64
C LEU A 83 7.15 1.61 -13.69
N ASN A 84 6.85 0.73 -14.65
CA ASN A 84 5.80 0.98 -15.65
C ASN A 84 4.42 1.14 -14.99
N GLN A 85 4.08 0.30 -14.00
CA GLN A 85 2.83 0.45 -13.25
C GLN A 85 2.76 1.75 -12.45
N MET A 86 3.88 2.19 -11.87
CA MET A 86 3.95 3.45 -11.14
C MET A 86 3.80 4.65 -12.07
N GLU A 87 4.38 4.57 -13.26
CA GLU A 87 4.26 5.59 -14.30
C GLU A 87 2.82 5.71 -14.82
N ASP A 88 2.14 4.59 -15.05
CA ASP A 88 0.73 4.58 -15.47
C ASP A 88 -0.17 5.20 -14.39
N LYS A 89 0.07 4.86 -13.12
CA LYS A 89 -0.63 5.48 -11.98
C LYS A 89 -0.35 6.97 -11.88
N ARG A 90 0.91 7.39 -12.11
CA ARG A 90 1.28 8.81 -12.10
C ARG A 90 0.50 9.58 -13.16
N LYS A 91 0.50 9.10 -14.40
CA LYS A 91 -0.26 9.72 -15.51
C LYS A 91 -1.76 9.77 -15.21
N HIS A 92 -2.31 8.70 -14.65
CA HIS A 92 -3.71 8.69 -14.24
C HIS A 92 -3.99 9.78 -13.18
N ASN A 93 -3.15 9.87 -12.16
CA ASN A 93 -3.30 10.87 -11.10
C ASN A 93 -3.17 12.30 -11.64
N GLU A 94 -2.24 12.55 -12.56
CA GLU A 94 -2.11 13.86 -13.23
C GLU A 94 -3.39 14.23 -13.98
N HIS A 95 -4.00 13.27 -14.66
CA HIS A 95 -5.27 13.49 -15.34
C HIS A 95 -6.41 13.80 -14.36
N VAL A 96 -6.46 13.10 -13.23
CA VAL A 96 -7.43 13.37 -12.15
C VAL A 96 -7.23 14.77 -11.57
N ILE A 97 -5.99 15.17 -11.30
CA ILE A 97 -5.66 16.51 -10.77
C ILE A 97 -6.09 17.59 -11.76
N ALA A 98 -5.74 17.47 -13.04
CA ALA A 98 -6.13 18.44 -14.06
C ALA A 98 -7.65 18.62 -14.17
N ARG A 99 -8.40 17.52 -14.06
CA ARG A 99 -9.87 17.56 -14.02
C ARG A 99 -10.39 18.30 -12.78
N LEU A 100 -9.85 17.99 -11.60
CA LEU A 100 -10.24 18.66 -10.36
C LEU A 100 -9.94 20.16 -10.38
N GLU A 101 -8.82 20.57 -11.00
CA GLU A 101 -8.49 21.99 -11.19
C GLU A 101 -9.49 22.70 -12.11
N GLN A 102 -9.93 22.03 -13.18
CA GLN A 102 -10.96 22.56 -14.07
C GLN A 102 -12.30 22.71 -13.34
N ASP A 103 -12.72 21.69 -12.59
CA ASP A 103 -13.96 21.72 -11.81
C ASP A 103 -13.91 22.82 -10.74
N LYS A 104 -12.78 22.99 -10.06
CA LYS A 104 -12.55 24.09 -9.10
C LYS A 104 -12.73 25.46 -9.77
N LYS A 105 -12.10 25.67 -10.92
CA LYS A 105 -12.20 26.95 -11.66
C LYS A 105 -13.63 27.23 -12.12
N TYR A 106 -14.38 26.20 -12.50
CA TYR A 106 -15.79 26.33 -12.84
C TYR A 106 -16.62 26.76 -11.62
N LEU A 107 -16.43 26.10 -10.48
CA LEU A 107 -17.11 26.41 -9.22
C LEU A 107 -16.82 27.83 -8.73
N GLU A 108 -15.57 28.29 -8.81
CA GLU A 108 -15.18 29.65 -8.44
C GLU A 108 -15.92 30.70 -9.28
N ARG A 109 -16.05 30.46 -10.60
CA ARG A 109 -16.81 31.35 -11.49
C ARG A 109 -18.29 31.39 -11.14
N THR A 110 -18.93 30.23 -10.98
CA THR A 110 -20.36 30.16 -10.64
C THR A 110 -20.65 30.79 -9.27
N THR A 111 -19.76 30.57 -8.30
CA THR A 111 -19.89 31.17 -6.96
C THR A 111 -19.77 32.70 -7.02
N SER A 112 -18.81 33.23 -7.79
CA SER A 112 -18.65 34.67 -8.00
C SER A 112 -19.87 35.29 -8.68
N GLU A 113 -20.39 34.64 -9.73
CA GLU A 113 -21.61 35.08 -10.41
C GLU A 113 -22.82 35.10 -9.47
N GLN A 114 -22.99 34.05 -8.64
CA GLN A 114 -24.06 34.00 -7.66
C GLN A 114 -23.94 35.11 -6.61
N ARG A 115 -22.74 35.34 -6.06
CA ARG A 115 -22.49 36.45 -5.11
C ARG A 115 -22.87 37.80 -5.72
N SER A 116 -22.45 38.06 -6.96
CA SER A 116 -22.78 39.33 -7.64
C SER A 116 -24.28 39.51 -7.88
N LYS A 117 -25.04 38.41 -8.04
CA LYS A 117 -26.51 38.45 -8.16
C LYS A 117 -27.16 38.75 -6.81
N ILE A 118 -26.68 38.12 -5.74
CA ILE A 118 -27.16 38.36 -4.37
C ILE A 118 -26.94 39.83 -3.99
N GLU A 119 -25.74 40.36 -4.18
CA GLU A 119 -25.43 41.77 -3.88
C GLU A 119 -26.35 42.76 -4.62
N LYS A 120 -26.70 42.46 -5.88
CA LYS A 120 -27.65 43.28 -6.66
C LYS A 120 -29.07 43.23 -6.11
N ILE A 121 -29.51 42.07 -5.61
CA ILE A 121 -30.83 41.90 -5.00
C ILE A 121 -30.87 42.68 -3.67
N GLU A 122 -29.88 42.46 -2.79
CA GLU A 122 -29.78 43.15 -1.50
C GLU A 122 -29.74 44.68 -1.66
N LYS A 123 -29.00 45.18 -2.66
CA LYS A 123 -28.97 46.62 -2.94
C LYS A 123 -30.33 47.17 -3.36
N ARG A 124 -31.07 46.43 -4.20
CA ARG A 124 -32.39 46.83 -4.68
C ARG A 124 -33.45 46.77 -3.58
N GLU A 125 -33.36 45.80 -2.68
CA GLU A 125 -34.23 45.72 -1.50
C GLU A 125 -34.01 46.89 -0.54
N ASN A 126 -32.75 47.27 -0.29
CA ASN A 126 -32.42 48.43 0.54
C ASN A 126 -32.89 49.77 -0.06
N GLU A 127 -32.91 49.89 -1.39
CA GLU A 127 -33.44 51.08 -2.09
C GLU A 127 -34.98 51.18 -2.01
N LEU A 128 -35.69 50.05 -1.91
CA LEU A 128 -37.15 50.00 -1.79
C LEU A 128 -37.67 50.24 -0.35
N GLN A 129 -36.79 50.16 0.65
CA GLN A 129 -37.12 50.38 2.07
C GLN A 129 -36.85 51.83 2.55
N LYS A 130 -36.38 52.72 1.66
CA LYS A 130 -36.20 54.16 1.90
C LYS A 130 -37.29 54.97 1.21
#